data_AF-A0A432ZY87-F1
#
_entry.id   AF-A0A432ZY87-F1
#
_cell.length_a   1.000
_cell.length_b   1.000
_cell.length_c   1.000
_cell.angle_alpha   90.00
_cell.angle_beta   90.00
_cell.angle_gamma   90.00
#
_symmetry.space_group_name_H-M   'P 1'
#
loop_
_entity.id
_entity.type
_entity.pdbx_description
1 polymer ?
#
loop_
_entity_poly.entity_id
_entity_poly.type
_entity_poly.pdbx_seq_one_letter_code
_entity_poly.pdbx_strand_id
1 'polypeptide(L)'
;GDWPEVEKLCTKPLVKNHKSFLYAVYKQQYLEYVEHREVQKAFTFLNKRLKPLENLQPTPNEFKDLCYLLTAKSVHDAPSFKNWEGVQPAREKLVEQFQNMLDFESADKSGPVYVPPHRLLTLLRQAVAYQVELSRYHPRVAPVVST
;
A
#
# COMPACT_ATOMS: atom_id res chain seq x y z
N GLY A 1 -1.13 -5.72 -9.07
CA GLY A 1 -0.50 -7.06 -9.05
C GLY A 1 1.02 -7.02 -9.16
N ASP A 2 1.67 -5.87 -8.98
CA ASP A 2 3.13 -5.81 -8.81
C ASP A 2 3.49 -6.19 -7.37
N TRP A 3 3.45 -7.50 -7.08
CA TRP A 3 3.69 -8.04 -5.75
C TRP A 3 5.09 -7.73 -5.18
N PRO A 4 6.18 -7.71 -5.98
CA PRO A 4 7.49 -7.24 -5.52
C PRO A 4 7.46 -5.82 -4.95
N GLU A 5 6.75 -4.88 -5.60
CA GLU A 5 6.63 -3.52 -5.09
C GLU A 5 5.77 -3.45 -3.83
N VAL A 6 4.66 -4.20 -3.79
CA VAL A 6 3.82 -4.33 -2.59
C VAL A 6 4.64 -4.86 -1.41
N GLU A 7 5.51 -5.85 -1.62
CA GLU A 7 6.35 -6.41 -0.56
C GLU A 7 7.31 -5.36 0.03
N LYS A 8 7.89 -4.49 -0.81
CA LYS A 8 8.72 -3.38 -0.34
C LYS A 8 7.91 -2.41 0.52
N LEU A 9 6.70 -2.07 0.10
CA LEU A 9 5.81 -1.18 0.85
C LEU A 9 5.39 -1.80 2.19
N CYS A 10 5.16 -3.12 2.22
CA CYS A 10 4.80 -3.88 3.41
C CYS A 10 5.91 -3.93 4.48
N THR A 11 7.14 -3.52 4.18
CA THR A 11 8.23 -3.47 5.20
C THR A 11 8.01 -2.41 6.27
N LYS A 12 7.15 -1.42 6.00
CA LYS A 12 6.83 -0.32 6.92
C LYS A 12 5.34 -0.36 7.28
N PRO A 13 4.97 0.02 8.51
CA PRO A 13 3.57 0.15 8.87
C PRO A 13 2.92 1.30 8.09
N LEU A 14 2.08 0.95 7.12
CA LEU A 14 1.31 1.91 6.31
C LEU A 14 0.00 2.34 7.00
N VAL A 15 -0.52 1.49 7.88
CA VAL A 15 -1.77 1.67 8.62
C VAL A 15 -1.57 1.21 10.07
N LYS A 16 -2.30 1.81 11.03
CA LYS A 16 -2.39 1.45 12.45
C LYS A 16 -2.58 -0.06 12.63
N ASN A 17 -3.53 -0.65 11.90
CA ASN A 17 -3.78 -2.10 11.91
C ASN A 17 -2.94 -2.84 10.87
N HIS A 18 -1.62 -2.61 10.88
CA HIS A 18 -0.71 -3.13 9.87
C HIS A 18 -0.79 -4.65 9.67
N LYS A 19 -0.97 -5.44 10.75
CA LYS A 19 -1.08 -6.90 10.62
C LYS A 19 -2.34 -7.35 9.87
N SER A 20 -3.47 -6.67 10.07
CA SER A 20 -4.71 -6.96 9.34
C SER A 20 -4.59 -6.59 7.86
N PHE A 21 -3.90 -5.49 7.57
CA PHE A 21 -3.53 -5.12 6.20
C PHE A 21 -2.64 -6.19 5.55
N LEU A 22 -1.58 -6.65 6.23
CA LEU A 22 -0.71 -7.72 5.74
C LEU A 22 -1.50 -9.01 5.47
N TYR A 23 -2.41 -9.39 6.37
CA TYR A 23 -3.25 -10.57 6.17
C TYR A 23 -4.08 -10.46 4.88
N ALA A 24 -4.71 -9.31 4.63
CA ALA A 24 -5.50 -9.08 3.42
C ALA A 24 -4.65 -9.13 2.14
N VAL A 25 -3.47 -8.47 2.14
CA VAL A 25 -2.49 -8.53 1.04
C VAL A 25 -2.07 -9.97 0.75
N TYR A 26 -1.64 -10.68 1.79
CA TYR A 26 -1.14 -12.04 1.66
C TYR A 26 -2.23 -13.02 1.25
N LYS A 27 -3.48 -12.82 1.72
CA LYS A 27 -4.62 -13.62 1.31
C LYS A 27 -4.87 -13.46 -0.19
N GLN A 28 -4.90 -12.23 -0.69
CA GLN A 28 -5.07 -11.97 -2.12
C GLN A 28 -3.97 -12.65 -2.94
N GLN A 29 -2.70 -12.44 -2.59
CA GLN A 29 -1.58 -13.04 -3.31
C GLN A 29 -1.62 -14.57 -3.27
N TYR A 30 -2.03 -15.16 -2.16
CA TYR A 30 -2.22 -16.61 -2.03
C TYR A 30 -3.31 -17.13 -2.97
N LEU A 31 -4.48 -16.48 -3.00
CA LEU A 31 -5.59 -16.88 -3.88
C LEU A 31 -5.19 -16.78 -5.35
N GLU A 32 -4.36 -15.80 -5.71
CA GLU A 32 -3.78 -15.72 -7.07
C GLU A 32 -2.82 -16.89 -7.36
N TYR A 33 -2.01 -17.35 -6.40
CA TYR A 33 -1.20 -18.55 -6.60
C TYR A 33 -2.06 -19.79 -6.81
N VAL A 34 -3.18 -19.92 -6.09
CA VAL A 34 -4.13 -21.03 -6.26
C VAL A 34 -4.80 -20.96 -7.65
N GLU A 35 -5.27 -19.79 -8.07
CA GLU A 35 -5.89 -19.56 -9.38
C GLU A 35 -4.94 -19.95 -10.54
N HIS A 36 -3.67 -19.55 -10.45
CA HIS A 36 -2.65 -19.89 -11.45
C HIS A 36 -2.07 -21.31 -11.31
N ARG A 37 -2.60 -22.12 -10.39
CA ARG A 37 -2.14 -23.50 -10.10
C ARG A 37 -0.68 -23.60 -9.65
N GLU A 38 -0.16 -22.54 -9.05
CA GLU A 38 1.20 -22.49 -8.49
C GLU A 38 1.26 -23.06 -7.07
N VAL A 39 0.82 -24.32 -6.89
CA VAL A 39 0.59 -24.95 -5.57
C VAL A 39 1.82 -24.91 -4.66
N GLN A 40 3.02 -25.11 -5.20
CA GLN A 40 4.25 -25.10 -4.40
C GLN A 40 4.55 -23.71 -3.81
N LYS A 41 4.30 -22.65 -4.59
CA LYS A 41 4.43 -21.27 -4.11
C LYS A 41 3.33 -20.98 -3.10
N ALA A 42 2.08 -21.36 -3.38
CA ALA A 42 0.96 -21.23 -2.47
C ALA A 42 1.24 -21.89 -1.11
N PHE A 43 1.72 -23.13 -1.10
CA PHE A 43 2.09 -23.86 0.13
C PHE A 43 3.17 -23.13 0.94
N THR A 44 4.24 -22.69 0.27
CA THR A 44 5.34 -21.97 0.93
C THR A 44 4.83 -20.64 1.50
N PHE A 45 3.99 -19.95 0.74
CA PHE A 45 3.44 -18.65 1.10
C PHE A 45 2.46 -18.74 2.27
N LEU A 46 1.57 -19.75 2.26
CA LEU A 46 0.64 -20.04 3.34
C LEU A 46 1.40 -20.25 4.67
N ASN A 47 2.41 -21.10 4.67
CA ASN A 47 3.16 -21.43 5.88
C ASN A 47 4.04 -20.28 6.38
N LYS A 48 4.71 -19.54 5.47
CA LYS A 48 5.66 -18.49 5.86
C LYS A 48 5.01 -17.14 6.14
N ARG A 49 3.89 -16.81 5.50
CA ARG A 49 3.28 -15.47 5.54
C ARG A 49 1.90 -15.46 6.21
N LEU A 50 1.02 -16.39 5.84
CA LEU A 50 -0.37 -16.38 6.33
C LEU A 50 -0.53 -17.09 7.69
N LYS A 51 0.15 -18.22 7.93
CA LYS A 51 0.06 -18.98 9.18
C LYS A 51 0.37 -18.16 10.44
N PRO A 52 1.40 -17.29 10.47
CA PRO A 52 1.65 -16.40 11.61
C PRO A 52 0.53 -15.37 11.88
N LEU A 53 -0.36 -15.17 10.91
CA LEU A 53 -1.45 -14.19 10.94
C LEU A 53 -2.84 -14.86 11.01
N GLU A 54 -2.92 -16.18 11.24
CA GLU A 54 -4.18 -16.93 11.16
C GLU A 54 -5.29 -16.42 12.09
N ASN A 55 -4.92 -15.85 13.24
CA ASN A 55 -5.85 -15.27 14.20
C ASN A 55 -6.59 -14.02 13.68
N LEU A 56 -6.15 -13.47 12.54
CA LEU A 56 -6.76 -12.31 11.89
C LEU A 56 -7.82 -12.70 10.85
N GLN A 57 -8.16 -13.99 10.77
CA GLN A 57 -9.22 -14.46 9.90
C GLN A 57 -10.56 -13.73 10.19
N PRO A 58 -11.27 -13.22 9.16
CA PRO A 58 -12.56 -12.56 9.32
C PRO A 58 -13.66 -13.52 9.79
N THR A 59 -13.58 -14.79 9.39
CA THR A 59 -14.54 -15.82 9.79
C THR A 59 -13.80 -17.01 10.42
N PRO A 60 -14.43 -17.75 11.35
CA PRO A 60 -13.75 -18.82 12.11
C PRO A 60 -13.14 -19.96 11.28
N ASN A 61 -13.60 -20.14 10.04
CA ASN A 61 -13.16 -21.22 9.15
C ASN A 61 -12.35 -20.73 7.94
N GLU A 62 -12.15 -19.43 7.75
CA GLU A 62 -11.48 -18.91 6.55
C GLU A 62 -10.06 -19.47 6.42
N PHE A 63 -9.29 -19.56 7.52
CA PHE A 63 -7.94 -20.09 7.44
C PHE A 63 -7.91 -21.61 7.16
N LYS A 64 -8.89 -22.36 7.70
CA LYS A 64 -9.04 -23.78 7.38
C LYS A 64 -9.34 -23.97 5.89
N ASP A 65 -10.20 -23.12 5.33
CA ASP A 65 -10.55 -23.12 3.92
C ASP A 65 -9.34 -22.72 3.04
N LEU A 66 -8.51 -21.77 3.49
CA LEU A 66 -7.23 -21.47 2.83
C LEU A 66 -6.31 -22.70 2.79
N CYS A 67 -6.20 -23.46 3.88
CA CYS A 67 -5.43 -24.71 3.89
C CYS A 67 -6.01 -25.76 2.93
N TYR A 68 -7.34 -25.89 2.86
CA TYR A 68 -8.02 -26.82 1.96
C TYR A 68 -7.73 -26.50 0.48
N LEU A 69 -7.61 -25.22 0.12
CA LEU A 69 -7.33 -24.79 -1.25
C LEU A 69 -6.01 -25.33 -1.84
N LEU A 70 -5.08 -25.80 -1.01
CA LEU A 70 -3.85 -26.44 -1.50
C LEU A 70 -4.10 -27.76 -2.25
N THR A 71 -5.23 -28.41 -1.99
CA THR A 71 -5.62 -29.67 -2.64
C THR A 71 -6.86 -29.52 -3.54
N ALA A 72 -7.50 -28.35 -3.52
CA ALA A 72 -8.64 -28.03 -4.36
C ALA A 72 -8.26 -27.83 -5.83
N LYS A 73 -9.23 -27.98 -6.73
CA LYS A 73 -9.04 -27.69 -8.17
C LYS A 73 -9.35 -26.25 -8.52
N SER A 74 -10.18 -25.60 -7.69
CA SER A 74 -10.68 -24.25 -7.88
C SER A 74 -10.79 -23.52 -6.54
N VAL A 75 -10.62 -22.19 -6.57
CA VAL A 75 -10.86 -21.32 -5.40
C VAL A 75 -12.29 -21.48 -4.89
N HIS A 76 -13.25 -21.75 -5.78
CA HIS A 76 -14.66 -21.91 -5.45
C HIS A 76 -15.00 -23.19 -4.68
N ASP A 77 -14.08 -24.16 -4.63
CA ASP A 77 -14.29 -25.43 -3.91
C ASP A 77 -14.36 -25.18 -2.39
N ALA A 78 -13.76 -24.09 -1.91
CA ALA A 78 -13.79 -23.68 -0.51
C ALA A 78 -15.03 -22.80 -0.19
N PRO A 79 -15.82 -23.13 0.85
CA PRO A 79 -17.03 -22.38 1.21
C PRO A 79 -16.80 -20.88 1.43
N SER A 80 -15.70 -20.50 2.10
CA SER A 80 -15.37 -19.09 2.35
C SER A 80 -15.09 -18.27 1.07
N PHE A 81 -14.77 -18.94 -0.04
CA PHE A 81 -14.37 -18.30 -1.30
C PHE A 81 -15.31 -18.62 -2.47
N LYS A 82 -16.52 -19.13 -2.19
CA LYS A 82 -17.50 -19.49 -3.21
C LYS A 82 -17.86 -18.32 -4.15
N ASN A 83 -17.88 -17.11 -3.62
CA ASN A 83 -18.21 -15.86 -4.35
C ASN A 83 -16.95 -15.16 -4.91
N TRP A 84 -15.83 -15.85 -5.03
CA TRP A 84 -14.64 -15.32 -5.69
C TRP A 84 -14.95 -15.02 -7.16
N GLU A 85 -14.70 -13.80 -7.63
CA GLU A 85 -15.04 -13.40 -9.01
C GLU A 85 -13.81 -13.40 -9.94
N GLY A 86 -12.71 -14.00 -9.48
CA GLY A 86 -11.43 -13.98 -10.16
C GLY A 86 -10.49 -12.88 -9.66
N VAL A 87 -9.29 -12.87 -10.24
CA VAL A 87 -8.16 -12.05 -9.80
C VAL A 87 -8.45 -10.55 -9.85
N GLN A 88 -8.99 -10.06 -10.96
CA GLN A 88 -9.15 -8.62 -11.19
C GLN A 88 -10.21 -7.99 -10.26
N PRO A 89 -11.45 -8.51 -10.17
CA PRO A 89 -12.44 -7.97 -9.23
C PRO A 89 -11.99 -8.07 -7.78
N ALA A 90 -11.28 -9.14 -7.42
CA ALA A 90 -10.74 -9.30 -6.07
C ALA A 90 -9.68 -8.25 -5.72
N ARG A 91 -8.82 -7.88 -6.68
CA ARG A 91 -7.86 -6.77 -6.50
C ARG A 91 -8.56 -5.43 -6.32
N GLU A 92 -9.62 -5.16 -7.07
CA GLU A 92 -10.40 -3.93 -6.95
C GLU A 92 -11.07 -3.83 -5.57
N LYS A 93 -11.70 -4.91 -5.11
CA LYS A 93 -12.26 -5.02 -3.75
C LYS A 93 -11.19 -4.83 -2.67
N LEU A 94 -9.98 -5.34 -2.88
CA LEU A 94 -8.86 -5.17 -1.95
C LEU A 94 -8.40 -3.70 -1.89
N VAL A 95 -8.32 -3.02 -3.02
CA VAL A 95 -7.96 -1.59 -3.07
C VAL A 95 -9.01 -0.75 -2.36
N GLU A 96 -10.30 -1.03 -2.58
CA GLU A 96 -11.40 -0.38 -1.85
C GLU A 96 -11.28 -0.61 -0.33
N GLN A 97 -11.00 -1.85 0.09
CA GLN A 97 -10.75 -2.18 1.49
C GLN A 97 -9.59 -1.36 2.07
N PHE A 98 -8.49 -1.17 1.33
CA PHE A 98 -7.35 -0.37 1.77
C PHE A 98 -7.67 1.13 1.82
N GLN A 99 -8.42 1.64 0.87
CA GLN A 99 -8.88 3.03 0.89
C GLN A 99 -9.68 3.29 2.16
N ASN A 100 -10.61 2.39 2.51
CA ASN A 100 -11.39 2.49 3.75
C ASN A 100 -10.50 2.45 5.02
N MET A 101 -9.43 1.64 5.04
CA MET A 101 -8.47 1.64 6.15
C MET A 101 -7.74 2.98 6.28
N LEU A 102 -7.32 3.58 5.16
CA LEU A 102 -6.61 4.86 5.13
C LEU A 102 -7.51 6.04 5.46
N ASP A 103 -8.75 6.04 4.99
CA ASP A 103 -9.72 7.10 5.26
C ASP A 103 -10.08 7.14 6.74
N PHE A 104 -10.24 5.97 7.37
CA PHE A 104 -10.48 5.88 8.82
C PHE A 104 -9.33 6.47 9.64
N GLU A 105 -8.08 6.34 9.17
CA GLU A 105 -6.92 6.98 9.81
C GLU A 105 -6.80 8.46 9.53
N SER A 106 -7.19 8.87 8.32
CA SER A 106 -7.15 10.26 7.89
C SER A 106 -8.23 11.08 8.57
N ALA A 107 -9.35 10.48 8.98
CA ALA A 107 -10.37 11.14 9.80
C ALA A 107 -9.82 11.60 11.17
N ASP A 108 -8.82 10.89 11.72
CA ASP A 108 -8.16 11.26 12.98
C ASP A 108 -7.10 12.37 12.80
N LYS A 109 -6.66 12.64 11.55
CA LYS A 109 -5.69 13.67 11.23
C LYS A 109 -6.42 14.85 10.57
N SER A 110 -6.03 16.09 10.88
CA SER A 110 -6.55 17.24 10.14
C SER A 110 -6.40 16.98 8.64
N GLY A 111 -7.50 17.06 7.88
CA GLY A 111 -7.60 16.63 6.48
C GLY A 111 -6.54 17.25 5.55
N PRO A 112 -6.54 16.87 4.25
CA PRO A 112 -5.46 17.25 3.33
C PRO A 112 -5.26 18.77 3.32
N VAL A 113 -4.08 19.20 3.78
CA VAL A 113 -3.71 20.61 3.78
C VAL A 113 -3.47 21.03 2.34
N TYR A 114 -4.21 22.02 1.86
CA TYR A 114 -3.96 22.59 0.55
C TYR A 114 -2.54 23.17 0.49
N VAL A 115 -1.71 22.61 -0.40
CA VAL A 115 -0.36 23.10 -0.69
C VAL A 115 -0.37 23.73 -2.08
N PRO A 116 -0.12 25.03 -2.23
CA PRO A 116 -0.07 25.68 -3.53
C PRO A 116 0.97 25.04 -4.47
N PRO A 117 0.76 25.09 -5.79
CA PRO A 117 1.76 24.64 -6.76
C PRO A 117 3.12 25.31 -6.53
N HIS A 118 4.20 24.56 -6.71
CA HIS A 118 5.58 25.05 -6.54
C HIS A 118 5.89 25.66 -5.16
N ARG A 119 5.15 25.31 -4.10
CA ARG A 119 5.34 25.89 -2.76
C ARG A 119 6.78 25.80 -2.27
N LEU A 120 7.43 24.64 -2.44
CA LEU A 120 8.83 24.45 -2.07
C LEU A 120 9.77 25.40 -2.82
N LEU A 121 9.58 25.54 -4.13
CA LEU A 121 10.38 26.45 -4.96
C LEU A 121 10.18 27.91 -4.53
N THR A 122 8.94 28.31 -4.25
CA THR A 122 8.63 29.66 -3.76
C THR A 122 9.31 29.93 -2.42
N LEU A 123 9.27 28.97 -1.50
CA LEU A 123 9.95 29.09 -0.20
C LEU A 123 11.46 29.19 -0.35
N LEU A 124 12.07 28.42 -1.28
CA LEU A 124 13.50 28.52 -1.57
C LEU A 124 13.87 29.88 -2.16
N ARG A 125 13.07 30.42 -3.09
CA ARG A 125 13.27 31.77 -3.64
C ARG A 125 13.17 32.84 -2.57
N GLN A 126 12.18 32.72 -1.67
CA GLN A 126 12.00 33.62 -0.53
C GLN A 126 13.20 33.56 0.42
N ALA A 127 13.71 32.36 0.72
CA ALA A 127 14.89 32.19 1.57
C ALA A 127 16.15 32.84 0.95
N VAL A 128 16.36 32.68 -0.36
CA VAL A 128 17.49 33.33 -1.07
C VAL A 128 17.34 34.84 -1.07
N ALA A 129 16.16 35.38 -1.39
CA ALA A 129 15.91 36.81 -1.37
C ALA A 129 16.20 37.40 0.02
N TYR A 130 15.72 36.74 1.08
CA TYR A 130 15.98 37.13 2.46
C TYR A 130 17.47 37.12 2.81
N GLN A 131 18.22 36.11 2.36
CA GLN A 131 19.68 36.03 2.55
C GLN A 131 20.42 37.16 1.83
N VAL A 132 20.00 37.51 0.60
CA VAL A 132 20.60 38.61 -0.17
C VAL A 132 20.31 39.96 0.49
N GLU A 133 19.08 40.20 0.94
CA GLU A 133 18.69 41.44 1.62
C GLU A 133 19.50 41.68 2.90
N LEU A 134 19.73 40.62 3.69
CA LEU A 134 20.50 40.68 4.93
C LEU A 134 22.03 40.57 4.75
N SER A 135 22.50 40.32 3.53
CA SER A 135 23.94 40.27 3.26
C SER A 135 24.56 41.67 3.44
N ARG A 136 25.70 41.75 4.12
CA ARG A 136 26.37 43.04 4.42
C ARG A 136 26.99 43.74 3.20
N TYR A 137 27.07 43.03 2.07
CA TYR A 137 27.68 43.50 0.82
C TYR A 137 26.66 43.40 -0.31
N HIS A 138 25.89 44.46 -0.52
CA HIS A 138 25.01 44.59 -1.68
C HIS A 138 25.83 45.17 -2.85
N PRO A 139 26.02 44.44 -3.97
CA PRO A 139 26.53 45.07 -5.18
C PRO A 139 25.47 46.05 -5.69
N ARG A 140 25.71 47.36 -5.57
CA ARG A 140 24.78 48.41 -6.04
C ARG A 140 24.77 48.62 -7.55
N VAL A 141 25.52 47.82 -8.30
CA VAL A 141 25.69 47.96 -9.74
C VAL A 141 25.06 46.75 -10.41
N ALA A 142 24.00 46.98 -11.18
CA ALA A 142 23.45 45.95 -12.03
C ALA A 142 24.51 45.55 -13.08
N PRO A 143 24.76 44.25 -13.30
CA PRO A 143 25.74 43.83 -14.29
C PRO A 143 25.26 44.23 -15.69
N VAL A 144 26.06 45.06 -16.35
CA VAL A 144 25.83 45.47 -17.74
C VAL A 144 26.21 44.28 -18.63
N VAL A 145 25.22 43.68 -19.30
CA VAL A 145 25.46 42.68 -20.34
C VAL A 145 25.60 43.42 -21.65
N SER A 146 26.83 43.56 -22.15
CA SER A 146 27.10 43.95 -23.52
C SER A 146 26.81 42.77 -24.43
N THR A 147 25.76 42.91 -25.27
CA THR A 147 25.48 42.06 -26.43
C THR A 147 26.59 42.13 -27.47
#